data_AF-A0A2M7T6S5-F1
#
_entry.id   AF-A0A2M7T6S5-F1
#
_cell.length_a   1.000
_cell.length_b   1.000
_cell.length_c   1.000
_cell.angle_alpha   90.00
_cell.angle_beta   90.00
_cell.angle_gamma   90.00
#
_symmetry.space_group_name_H-M   'P 1'
#
loop_
_entity.id
_entity.type
_entity.pdbx_description
1 polymer ?
#
loop_
_entity_poly.entity_id
_entity_poly.type
_entity_poly.pdbx_seq_one_letter_code
_entity_poly.pdbx_strand_id
1 'polypeptide(L)' 'MGFQPEQIVTTLEGKMQCCVGLCGRCNVGSKFICKDGPVFTLAELNAINGDF' A
#
# COMPACT_ATOMS: atom_id res chain seq x y z
N MET A 1 -9.21 -11.04 -21.00
CA MET A 1 -7.86 -10.74 -20.47
C MET A 1 -7.94 -10.94 -18.97
N GLY A 2 -7.27 -11.95 -18.41
CA GLY A 2 -7.21 -12.18 -16.97
C GLY A 2 -5.80 -11.88 -16.50
N PHE A 3 -5.61 -10.77 -15.78
CA PHE A 3 -4.34 -10.42 -15.16
C PHE A 3 -4.29 -11.06 -13.77
N GLN A 4 -3.15 -11.64 -13.41
CA GLN A 4 -2.95 -12.13 -12.06
C GLN A 4 -2.83 -10.95 -11.09
N PRO A 5 -3.24 -11.08 -9.82
CA PRO A 5 -3.18 -10.01 -8.83
C PRO A 5 -1.78 -9.41 -8.63
N GLU A 6 -0.74 -10.20 -8.86
CA GLU A 6 0.66 -9.78 -8.79
C GLU A 6 1.08 -8.90 -9.99
N GLN A 7 0.33 -8.98 -11.10
CA GLN A 7 0.58 -8.18 -12.31
C GLN A 7 -0.16 -6.84 -12.29
N ILE A 8 -1.04 -6.64 -11.32
CA ILE A 8 -1.79 -5.40 -11.14
C ILE A 8 -1.04 -4.58 -10.10
N VAL A 9 -0.36 -3.53 -10.56
CA VAL A 9 0.37 -2.59 -9.71
C VAL A 9 -0.36 -1.25 -9.67
N THR A 10 -0.44 -0.67 -8.48
CA THR A 10 -1.03 0.65 -8.29
C THR A 10 -0.24 1.46 -7.26
N THR A 11 -0.41 2.77 -7.30
CA THR A 11 0.16 3.68 -6.31
C THR A 11 -0.91 4.07 -5.30
N LEU A 12 -0.60 3.98 -4.02
CA LEU A 12 -1.44 4.46 -2.93
C LEU A 12 -1.02 5.86 -2.50
N GLU A 13 -2.03 6.71 -2.28
CA GLU A 13 -1.87 8.01 -1.65
C GLU A 13 -2.47 7.98 -0.23
N GLY A 14 -1.82 8.70 0.69
CA GLY A 14 -2.27 8.83 2.06
C GLY A 14 -1.83 10.16 2.66
N LYS A 15 -2.39 10.53 3.82
CA LYS A 15 -2.00 11.77 4.50
C LYS A 15 -0.59 11.63 5.08
N MET A 16 0.40 12.09 4.31
CA MET A 16 1.79 12.09 4.73
C MET A 16 2.14 13.37 5.52
N GLN A 17 3.02 13.22 6.53
CA GLN A 17 3.62 14.35 7.23
C GLN A 17 5.11 14.12 7.49
N CYS A 18 5.48 12.99 8.11
CA CYS A 18 6.87 12.75 8.49
C CYS A 18 7.74 12.16 7.38
N CYS A 19 7.13 11.48 6.41
CA CYS A 19 7.80 10.76 5.32
C CYS A 19 8.87 9.72 5.73
N VAL A 20 8.93 9.34 7.02
CA VAL A 20 9.93 8.40 7.57
C VAL A 20 9.30 7.29 8.43
N GLY A 21 7.97 7.16 8.43
CA GLY A 21 7.23 6.16 9.20
C GLY A 21 7.12 6.45 10.70
N LEU A 22 7.52 7.64 11.17
CA LEU A 22 7.46 8.01 12.59
C LEU A 22 6.05 8.43 13.06
N CYS A 23 5.32 9.19 12.24
CA CYS A 23 4.02 9.75 12.65
C CYS A 23 2.82 8.80 12.43
N GLY A 24 3.02 7.69 11.74
CA GLY A 24 2.00 6.69 11.49
C GLY A 24 0.83 7.09 10.59
N ARG A 25 0.73 8.34 10.12
CA ARG A 25 -0.42 8.81 9.32
C ARG A 25 -0.54 8.20 7.91
N CYS A 26 0.56 7.67 7.40
CA CYS A 26 0.64 7.03 6.09
C CYS A 26 0.43 5.51 6.17
N ASN A 27 -0.21 4.99 7.24
CA ASN A 27 -0.34 3.55 7.47
C ASN A 27 -1.46 2.90 6.64
N VAL A 28 -1.20 1.70 6.15
CA VAL A 28 -2.14 0.83 5.46
C VAL A 28 -1.98 -0.56 6.07
N GLY A 29 -2.89 -0.91 6.98
CA GLY A 29 -2.75 -2.06 7.87
C GLY A 29 -1.42 -2.03 8.63
N SER A 30 -0.54 -3.00 8.36
CA SER A 30 0.80 -3.14 8.97
C SER A 30 1.93 -2.46 8.18
N LYS A 31 1.62 -1.83 7.04
CA LYS A 31 2.58 -1.19 6.13
C LYS A 31 2.47 0.33 6.18
N PHE A 32 3.52 1.02 5.77
CA PHE A 32 3.55 2.48 5.68
C PHE A 32 3.86 2.91 4.25
N ILE A 33 2.96 3.66 3.60
CA ILE A 33 3.13 4.15 2.22
C ILE A 33 4.44 4.93 2.08
N CYS A 34 4.79 5.72 3.10
CA CYS A 34 5.97 6.56 3.09
C CYS A 34 7.30 5.82 3.35
N LYS A 35 7.28 4.53 3.73
CA LYS A 35 8.48 3.73 4.03
C LYS A 35 8.57 2.47 3.18
N ASP A 36 7.48 1.69 3.14
CA ASP A 36 7.36 0.50 2.30
C ASP A 36 7.17 0.86 0.82
N GLY A 37 6.83 2.12 0.54
CA GLY A 37 6.73 2.69 -0.80
C GLY A 37 5.27 2.93 -1.19
N PRO A 38 5.02 3.86 -2.12
CA PRO A 38 3.67 4.13 -2.59
C PRO A 38 3.17 3.06 -3.56
N VAL A 39 4.05 2.24 -4.13
CA VAL A 39 3.70 1.24 -5.16
C VAL A 39 3.41 -0.10 -4.49
N PHE A 40 2.22 -0.63 -4.72
CA PHE A 40 1.78 -1.94 -4.22
C PHE A 40 1.14 -2.77 -5.32
N THR A 41 1.28 -4.07 -5.23
CA THR A 41 0.53 -5.03 -6.05
C THR A 41 -0.86 -5.26 -5.47
N LEU A 42 -1.84 -5.66 -6.31
CA LEU A 42 -3.17 -6.03 -5.83
C LEU A 42 -3.10 -7.23 -4.86
N ALA A 43 -2.18 -8.17 -5.08
CA ALA A 43 -1.93 -9.27 -4.15
C ALA A 43 -1.56 -8.78 -2.73
N GLU A 44 -0.69 -7.77 -2.63
CA GLU A 44 -0.31 -7.17 -1.34
C GLU A 44 -1.49 -6.44 -0.70
N LEU A 45 -2.28 -5.70 -1.46
CA LEU A 45 -3.47 -4.99 -0.96
C LEU A 45 -4.51 -5.97 -0.42
N ASN A 46 -4.74 -7.08 -1.11
CA ASN A 46 -5.67 -8.12 -0.70
C ASN A 46 -5.23 -8.78 0.61
N ALA A 47 -3.92 -8.92 0.84
CA ALA A 47 -3.39 -9.44 2.09
C ALA A 47 -3.52 -8.44 3.27
N ILE A 48 -3.55 -7.13 3.01
CA ILE A 48 -3.56 -6.10 4.05
C ILE A 48 -4.95 -5.89 4.67
N ASN A 49 -6.03 -6.06 3.91
CA ASN A 49 -7.38 -5.86 4.45
C ASN A 49 -8.48 -6.77 3.91
N GLY A 50 -8.20 -7.77 3.05
CA GLY A 50 -9.19 -8.77 2.61
C GLY A 50 -10.42 -8.24 1.85
N ASP A 51 -10.49 -6.94 1.55
CA ASP A 51 -11.68 -6.21 1.08
C ASP A 51 -11.43 -5.46 -0.25
N PHE A 52 -10.39 -5.83 -1.01
CA PHE A 52 -10.08 -5.29 -2.34
C PHE A 52 -10.16 -6.35 -3.44
#